data_AF-Q8KPV6-F1
#
_entry.id   AF-Q8KPV6-F1
#
_cell.length_a   1.000
_cell.length_b   1.000
_cell.length_c   1.000
_cell.angle_alpha   90.00
_cell.angle_beta   90.00
_cell.angle_gamma   90.00
#
_symmetry.space_group_name_H-M   'P 1'
#
loop_
_entity.id
_entity.type
_entity.pdbx_description
1 polymer ?
#
loop_
_entity_poly.entity_id
_entity_poly.type
_entity_poly.pdbx_seq_one_letter_code
_entity_poly.pdbx_strand_id
1 'polypeptide(L)'
;MSGTLTVGNAGWMVAPPPAAIAVTTGSDAAPFRAVAQPVWAKTTVTGAGLVLIGWELWWFLVRRAKPQTAAIAETWQELTITVDGGYQPSHVVVQAGQPLRLHFDRRDPNHCLDEVRFPDFQIAQHLPNNQVTAIE
;
A
#
# COMPACT_ATOMS: atom_id res chain seq x y z
N MET A 1 -101.15 23.17 -24.29
CA MET A 1 -101.39 21.93 -25.07
C MET A 1 -101.01 22.29 -26.50
N SER A 2 -99.90 21.85 -27.09
CA SER A 2 -99.26 20.53 -27.04
C SER A 2 -97.76 20.68 -27.33
N GLY A 3 -96.92 20.00 -26.56
CA GLY A 3 -95.48 19.89 -26.83
C GLY A 3 -95.19 18.51 -27.43
N THR A 4 -94.55 18.48 -28.59
CA THR A 4 -94.12 17.25 -29.25
C THR A 4 -92.69 16.95 -28.81
N LEU A 5 -92.51 15.87 -28.06
CA LEU A 5 -91.21 15.33 -27.66
C LEU A 5 -90.67 14.46 -28.80
N THR A 6 -89.63 14.93 -29.49
CA THR A 6 -88.85 14.08 -30.40
C THR A 6 -87.67 13.52 -29.62
N VAL A 7 -87.70 12.21 -29.35
CA VAL A 7 -86.58 11.47 -28.74
C VAL A 7 -85.50 11.32 -29.81
N GLY A 8 -84.44 12.11 -29.69
CA GLY A 8 -83.23 12.03 -30.52
C GLY A 8 -82.29 10.94 -29.99
N ASN A 9 -82.07 9.95 -30.84
CA ASN A 9 -81.13 8.82 -30.79
C ASN A 9 -79.93 8.95 -29.83
N ALA A 10 -79.76 7.94 -28.98
CA ALA A 10 -78.66 7.77 -28.04
C ALA A 10 -77.32 7.52 -28.79
N GLY A 11 -76.56 8.59 -29.00
CA GLY A 11 -75.15 8.53 -29.39
C GLY A 11 -74.27 8.50 -28.14
N TRP A 12 -73.85 7.32 -27.72
CA TRP A 12 -72.83 7.11 -26.70
C TRP A 12 -71.51 7.75 -27.18
N MET A 13 -71.00 8.69 -26.40
CA MET A 13 -69.73 9.35 -26.63
C MET A 13 -68.60 8.40 -26.20
N VAL A 14 -67.93 7.76 -27.17
CA VAL A 14 -66.70 7.00 -26.91
C VAL A 14 -65.63 7.99 -26.46
N ALA A 15 -65.18 7.87 -25.22
CA ALA A 15 -63.99 8.58 -24.77
C ALA A 15 -62.78 8.10 -25.60
N PRO A 16 -61.89 9.01 -26.08
CA PRO A 16 -60.65 8.58 -26.73
C PRO A 16 -59.83 7.71 -25.75
N PRO A 17 -59.13 6.67 -26.23
CA PRO A 17 -58.24 5.89 -25.37
C PRO A 17 -57.22 6.83 -24.71
N PRO A 18 -56.79 6.58 -23.46
CA PRO A 18 -55.74 7.38 -22.85
C PRO A 18 -54.52 7.32 -23.75
N ALA A 19 -53.94 8.49 -24.04
CA ALA A 19 -52.75 8.60 -24.87
C ALA A 19 -51.73 7.56 -24.39
N ALA A 20 -51.35 6.65 -25.29
CA ALA A 20 -50.24 5.75 -25.03
C ALA A 20 -49.02 6.63 -24.74
N ILE A 21 -48.54 6.58 -23.50
CA ILE A 21 -47.28 7.22 -23.12
C ILE A 21 -46.24 6.40 -23.88
N ALA A 22 -45.79 6.91 -25.02
CA ALA A 22 -44.60 6.40 -25.65
C ALA A 22 -43.49 6.60 -24.63
N VAL A 23 -43.12 5.53 -23.92
CA VAL A 23 -41.82 5.47 -23.26
C VAL A 23 -40.84 5.53 -24.42
N THR A 24 -40.43 6.75 -24.74
CA THR A 24 -39.18 6.99 -25.44
C THR A 24 -38.15 6.36 -24.54
N THR A 25 -37.78 5.11 -24.80
CA THR A 25 -36.44 4.62 -24.49
C THR A 25 -35.52 5.51 -25.32
N GLY A 26 -35.26 6.70 -24.79
CA GLY A 26 -34.16 7.52 -25.21
C GLY A 26 -32.94 6.65 -24.97
N SER A 27 -32.42 6.09 -26.04
CA SER A 27 -31.07 5.55 -26.11
C SER A 27 -30.04 6.67 -25.93
N ASP A 28 -30.20 7.51 -24.91
CA ASP A 28 -29.27 8.56 -24.48
C ASP A 28 -28.23 8.00 -23.50
N ALA A 29 -27.91 6.71 -23.62
CA ALA A 29 -26.55 6.29 -23.33
C ALA A 29 -25.69 6.83 -24.47
N ALA A 30 -25.36 8.12 -24.43
CA ALA A 30 -24.39 8.71 -25.34
C ALA A 30 -23.18 7.78 -25.35
N PRO A 31 -22.85 7.11 -26.48
CA PRO A 31 -21.69 6.24 -26.49
C PRO A 31 -20.51 7.14 -26.18
N PHE A 32 -19.80 6.83 -25.10
CA PHE A 32 -18.62 7.55 -24.64
C PHE A 32 -17.86 8.08 -25.85
N ARG A 33 -17.90 9.40 -26.06
CA ARG A 33 -17.26 9.98 -27.25
C ARG A 33 -15.77 9.73 -27.09
N ALA A 34 -15.24 8.84 -27.91
CA ALA A 34 -13.82 8.56 -27.95
C ALA A 34 -13.11 9.86 -28.35
N VAL A 35 -12.55 10.55 -27.36
CA VAL A 35 -11.72 11.72 -27.61
C VAL A 35 -10.54 11.24 -28.44
N ALA A 36 -10.43 11.71 -29.68
CA ALA A 36 -9.28 11.48 -30.54
C ALA A 36 -8.07 12.20 -29.93
N GLN A 37 -7.50 11.60 -28.88
CA GLN A 37 -6.35 12.15 -28.19
C GLN A 37 -5.15 12.03 -29.13
N PRO A 38 -4.44 13.13 -29.37
CA PRO A 38 -3.30 13.12 -30.26
C PRO A 38 -2.24 12.16 -29.68
N VAL A 39 -1.53 11.46 -30.56
CA VAL A 39 -0.59 10.40 -30.19
C VAL A 39 0.48 10.87 -29.20
N TRP A 40 0.86 12.16 -29.24
CA TRP A 40 1.81 12.76 -28.30
C TRP A 40 1.28 12.77 -26.86
N ALA A 41 -0.01 13.04 -26.65
CA ALA A 41 -0.57 13.09 -25.30
C ALA A 41 -0.53 11.69 -24.67
N LYS A 42 -0.83 10.65 -25.47
CA LYS A 42 -0.76 9.26 -25.03
C LYS A 42 0.66 8.84 -24.68
N THR A 43 1.64 9.19 -25.51
CA THR A 43 3.03 8.82 -25.25
C THR A 43 3.61 9.57 -24.06
N THR A 44 3.27 10.86 -23.87
CA THR A 44 3.70 11.65 -22.71
C THR A 44 3.16 11.07 -21.41
N VAL A 45 1.86 10.79 -21.33
CA VAL A 45 1.24 10.25 -20.10
C VAL A 45 1.81 8.87 -19.76
N THR A 46 1.96 8.00 -20.77
CA THR A 46 2.52 6.65 -20.57
C THR A 46 3.98 6.72 -20.13
N GLY A 47 4.79 7.56 -20.79
CA GLY A 47 6.20 7.75 -20.45
C GLY A 47 6.38 8.31 -19.04
N ALA A 48 5.58 9.31 -18.65
CA ALA A 48 5.62 9.87 -17.30
C ALA A 48 5.29 8.81 -16.23
N GLY A 49 4.27 7.96 -16.48
CA GLY A 49 3.92 6.85 -15.58
C GLY A 49 5.06 5.84 -15.42
N LEU A 50 5.69 5.43 -16.52
CA LEU A 50 6.83 4.50 -16.48
C LEU A 50 8.05 5.08 -15.74
N VAL A 51 8.31 6.38 -15.92
CA VAL A 51 9.39 7.08 -15.21
C VAL A 51 9.11 7.13 -13.71
N LEU A 52 7.89 7.47 -13.29
CA LEU A 52 7.48 7.48 -11.88
C LEU A 52 7.60 6.11 -11.23
N ILE A 53 7.13 5.05 -11.91
CA ILE A 53 7.26 3.67 -11.44
C ILE A 53 8.73 3.31 -11.27
N GLY A 54 9.56 3.57 -12.27
CA GLY A 54 11.00 3.31 -12.20
C GLY A 54 11.68 4.09 -11.07
N TRP A 55 11.28 5.34 -10.86
CA TRP A 55 11.81 6.21 -9.81
C TRP A 55 11.44 5.73 -8.40
N GLU A 56 10.18 5.36 -8.19
CA GLU A 56 9.73 4.80 -6.90
C GLU A 56 10.40 3.47 -6.61
N LEU A 57 10.48 2.56 -7.59
CA LEU A 57 11.18 1.30 -7.44
C LEU A 57 12.66 1.53 -7.11
N TRP A 58 13.35 2.39 -7.86
CA TRP A 58 14.74 2.76 -7.58
C TRP A 58 14.90 3.28 -6.15
N TRP A 59 14.04 4.20 -5.73
CA TRP A 59 14.07 4.78 -4.38
C TRP A 59 13.88 3.72 -3.29
N PHE A 60 12.90 2.81 -3.45
CA PHE A 60 12.67 1.74 -2.49
C PHE A 60 13.81 0.71 -2.46
N LEU A 61 14.30 0.27 -3.62
CA LEU A 61 15.37 -0.72 -3.72
C LEU A 61 16.71 -0.18 -3.21
N VAL A 62 17.10 1.03 -3.62
CA VAL A 62 18.35 1.67 -3.17
C VAL A 62 18.31 2.00 -1.67
N ARG A 63 17.14 2.35 -1.13
CA ARG A 63 16.99 2.57 0.33
C ARG A 63 17.01 1.28 1.14
N ARG A 64 16.53 0.16 0.58
CA ARG A 64 16.56 -1.16 1.23
C ARG A 64 17.92 -1.85 1.13
N ALA A 65 18.76 -1.50 0.15
CA ALA A 65 20.02 -2.17 -0.15
C ALA A 65 21.18 -1.89 0.83
N LYS A 66 20.92 -1.45 2.06
CA LYS A 66 21.97 -1.29 3.08
C LYS A 66 21.76 -2.28 4.24
N PRO A 67 22.04 -3.58 4.06
CA PRO A 67 22.42 -4.40 5.20
C PRO A 67 23.69 -3.76 5.78
N GLN A 68 23.68 -3.42 7.07
CA GLN A 68 24.89 -2.94 7.72
C GLN A 68 25.86 -4.10 7.83
N THR A 69 26.89 -4.11 6.99
CA THR A 69 28.01 -5.04 7.08
C THR A 69 28.85 -4.65 8.29
N ALA A 70 29.21 -5.62 9.13
CA ALA A 70 30.12 -5.38 10.25
C ALA A 70 31.43 -4.75 9.75
N ALA A 71 31.91 -3.71 10.43
CA ALA A 71 33.18 -3.09 10.10
C ALA A 71 34.30 -4.06 10.49
N ILE A 72 35.13 -4.45 9.52
CA ILE A 72 36.25 -5.37 9.75
C ILE A 72 37.41 -4.53 10.30
N ALA A 73 37.69 -4.66 11.59
CA ALA A 73 38.85 -4.03 12.23
C ALA A 73 39.94 -5.09 12.42
N GLU A 74 40.82 -5.21 11.42
CA GLU A 74 42.12 -5.91 11.34
C GLU A 74 42.27 -7.38 11.83
N THR A 75 41.55 -7.83 12.87
CA THR A 75 41.54 -9.21 13.38
C THR A 75 40.21 -9.63 14.03
N TRP A 76 39.32 -8.67 14.32
CA TRP A 76 38.02 -8.88 14.95
C TRP A 76 36.92 -8.17 14.17
N GLN A 77 35.75 -8.80 14.07
CA GLN A 77 34.55 -8.14 13.55
C GLN A 77 33.82 -7.50 14.72
N GLU A 78 33.82 -6.18 14.78
CA GLU A 78 33.11 -5.45 15.84
C GLU A 78 31.84 -4.81 15.28
N LEU A 79 30.72 -5.01 15.98
CA LEU A 79 29.45 -4.40 15.60
C LEU A 79 28.68 -3.95 16.83
N THR A 80 28.12 -2.74 16.76
CA THR A 80 27.20 -2.23 17.77
C THR A 80 25.75 -2.40 17.32
N ILE A 81 24.94 -3.04 18.16
CA ILE A 81 23.49 -3.24 17.99
C ILE A 81 22.79 -2.43 19.06
N THR A 82 21.93 -1.50 18.65
CA THR A 82 21.10 -0.71 19.55
C THR A 82 19.80 -1.45 19.84
N VAL A 83 19.41 -1.50 21.12
CA VAL A 83 18.17 -2.15 21.58
C VAL A 83 17.23 -1.08 22.14
N ASP A 84 16.27 -0.67 21.31
CA ASP A 84 15.28 0.38 21.60
C ASP A 84 13.91 -0.03 20.99
N GLY A 85 13.09 -0.77 21.74
CA GLY A 85 11.85 -1.37 21.23
C GLY A 85 12.04 -2.48 20.18
N GLY A 86 13.28 -2.91 19.94
CA GLY A 86 13.70 -3.89 18.94
C GLY A 86 15.21 -3.82 18.70
N TYR A 87 15.74 -4.69 17.83
CA TYR A 87 17.17 -4.74 17.49
C TYR A 87 17.46 -3.93 16.23
N GLN A 88 18.37 -2.96 16.34
CA GLN A 88 18.80 -2.13 15.22
C GLN A 88 20.32 -2.16 15.09
N PRO A 89 20.86 -2.64 13.94
CA PRO A 89 20.16 -3.22 12.79
C PRO A 89 19.50 -4.58 13.10
N SER A 90 18.37 -4.87 12.45
CA SER A 90 17.65 -6.15 12.61
C SER A 90 18.29 -7.30 11.84
N HIS A 91 19.17 -6.98 10.88
CA HIS A 91 19.87 -7.96 10.06
C HIS A 91 21.32 -7.53 9.91
N VAL A 92 22.21 -8.44 10.29
CA VAL A 92 23.66 -8.23 10.29
C VAL A 92 24.28 -9.30 9.42
N VAL A 93 25.23 -8.91 8.57
CA VAL A 93 26.02 -9.85 7.77
C VAL A 93 27.45 -9.83 8.29
N VAL A 94 27.95 -11.01 8.68
CA VAL A 94 29.29 -11.25 9.24
C VAL A 94 30.04 -12.23 8.35
N GLN A 95 31.38 -12.20 8.35
CA GLN A 95 32.16 -13.20 7.59
C GLN A 95 32.42 -14.44 8.45
N ALA A 96 32.07 -15.61 7.91
CA ALA A 96 32.31 -16.88 8.57
C ALA A 96 33.80 -17.15 8.76
N GLY A 97 34.18 -17.67 9.94
CA GLY A 97 35.56 -18.06 10.25
C GLY A 97 36.42 -16.96 10.89
N GLN A 98 35.88 -15.75 11.12
CA GLN A 98 36.52 -14.71 11.91
C GLN A 98 35.80 -14.53 13.26
N PRO A 99 36.53 -14.21 14.33
CA PRO A 99 35.90 -13.97 15.62
C PRO A 99 35.11 -12.65 15.60
N LEU A 100 33.92 -12.68 16.19
CA LEU A 100 32.91 -11.62 16.15
C LEU A 100 32.65 -11.12 17.57
N ARG A 101 32.72 -9.81 17.79
CA ARG A 101 32.34 -9.15 19.04
C ARG A 101 31.14 -8.24 18.80
N LEU A 102 30.01 -8.58 19.42
CA LEU A 102 28.77 -7.84 19.33
C LEU A 102 28.57 -6.99 20.58
N HIS A 103 28.49 -5.67 20.39
CA HIS A 103 28.20 -4.70 21.44
C HIS A 103 26.71 -4.38 21.45
N PHE A 104 26.01 -4.76 22.51
CA PHE A 104 24.59 -4.45 22.69
C PHE A 104 24.42 -3.22 23.57
N ASP A 105 23.88 -2.14 23.00
CA ASP A 105 23.53 -0.90 23.71
C ASP A 105 22.02 -0.89 23.99
N ARG A 106 21.64 -1.27 25.22
CA ARG A 106 20.23 -1.26 25.64
C ARG A 106 19.81 0.12 26.12
N ARG A 107 18.87 0.72 25.40
CA ARG A 107 18.26 2.01 25.75
C ARG A 107 16.79 1.88 26.17
N ASP A 108 16.16 0.74 25.86
CA ASP A 108 14.79 0.47 26.24
C ASP A 108 14.65 0.11 27.74
N PRO A 109 13.85 0.87 28.52
CA PRO A 109 13.56 0.54 29.92
C PRO A 109 12.68 -0.71 30.10
N ASN A 110 12.08 -1.24 29.04
CA ASN A 110 11.20 -2.41 29.11
C ASN A 110 11.96 -3.68 29.48
N HIS A 111 11.48 -4.41 30.49
CA HIS A 111 12.04 -5.69 30.94
C HIS A 111 12.00 -6.80 29.88
N CYS A 112 11.13 -6.72 28.86
CA CYS A 112 11.06 -7.74 27.81
C CYS A 112 12.36 -7.90 26.99
N LEU A 113 13.27 -6.93 27.05
CA LEU A 113 14.54 -6.88 26.31
C LEU A 113 15.75 -6.92 27.25
N ASP A 114 15.62 -7.53 28.42
CA ASP A 114 16.68 -7.63 29.41
C ASP A 114 17.62 -8.83 29.21
N GLU A 115 17.34 -9.69 28.24
CA GLU A 115 18.17 -10.84 27.92
C GLU A 115 18.25 -11.03 26.40
N VAL A 116 19.46 -11.30 25.91
CA VAL A 116 19.70 -11.70 24.51
C VAL A 116 20.12 -13.16 24.47
N ARG A 117 19.57 -13.89 23.50
CA ARG A 117 19.84 -15.31 23.31
C ARG A 117 20.35 -15.61 21.91
N PHE A 118 21.44 -16.36 21.86
CA PHE A 118 22.01 -16.92 20.66
C PHE A 118 21.94 -18.45 20.72
N PRO A 119 20.82 -19.06 20.26
CA PRO A 119 20.58 -20.49 20.43
C PRO A 119 21.61 -21.36 19.71
N ASP A 120 22.09 -20.93 18.54
CA ASP A 120 23.11 -21.66 17.77
C ASP A 120 24.45 -21.75 18.50
N PHE A 121 24.74 -20.77 19.36
CA PHE A 121 25.94 -20.69 20.19
C PHE A 121 25.69 -21.07 21.66
N GLN A 122 24.44 -21.38 22.02
CA GLN A 122 23.99 -21.66 23.39
C GLN A 122 24.30 -20.54 24.41
N ILE A 123 24.36 -19.28 23.96
CA ILE A 123 24.65 -18.13 24.81
C ILE A 123 23.34 -17.46 25.22
N ALA A 124 23.23 -17.12 26.50
CA ALA A 124 22.15 -16.35 27.08
C ALA A 124 22.76 -15.28 27.98
N GLN A 125 22.66 -14.01 27.59
CA GLN A 125 23.35 -12.91 28.26
C GLN A 125 22.35 -11.84 28.71
N HIS A 126 22.46 -11.44 29.97
CA HIS A 126 21.66 -10.35 30.52
C HIS A 126 22.19 -8.99 30.03
N LEU A 127 21.27 -8.11 29.65
CA LEU A 127 21.49 -6.78 29.11
C LEU A 127 21.02 -5.72 30.11
N PRO A 128 21.89 -5.20 30.98
CA PRO A 128 21.54 -4.10 31.87
C PRO A 128 21.14 -2.84 31.08
N ASN A 129 20.17 -2.08 31.61
CA ASN A 129 19.69 -0.87 30.96
C ASN A 129 20.76 0.25 30.97
N ASN A 130 20.87 1.01 29.87
CA ASN A 130 21.84 2.07 29.61
C ASN A 130 23.30 1.63 29.77
N GLN A 131 23.59 0.38 29.44
CA GLN A 131 24.94 -0.17 29.47
C GLN A 131 25.23 -0.95 28.18
N VAL A 132 26.47 -0.83 27.71
CA VAL A 132 26.94 -1.59 26.55
C VAL A 132 27.50 -2.93 27.03
N THR A 133 26.92 -4.02 26.55
CA THR A 133 27.37 -5.39 26.87
C THR A 133 28.03 -6.01 25.64
N ALA A 134 29.28 -6.45 25.76
CA ALA A 134 29.99 -7.14 24.70
C ALA A 134 29.78 -8.67 24.80
N ILE A 135 29.48 -9.31 23.67
CA ILE A 135 29.29 -10.76 23.55
C ILE A 135 30.22 -11.27 22.44
N GLU A 136 30.88 -12.39 22.71
CA GLU A 136 31.89 -13.05 21.84
C GLU A 136 31.49 -14.49 21.52
#